data_AF-A0A0F2RBB5-F1
#
_entry.id   AF-A0A0F2RBB5-F1
#
_cell.length_a   1.000
_cell.length_b   1.000
_cell.length_c   1.000
_cell.angle_alpha   90.00
_cell.angle_beta   90.00
_cell.angle_gamma   90.00
#
_symmetry.space_group_name_H-M   'P 1'
#
loop_
_entity.id
_entity.type
_entity.pdbx_description
1 polymer ?
#
loop_
_entity_poly.entity_id
_entity_poly.type
_entity_poly.pdbx_seq_one_letter_code
_entity_poly.pdbx_strand_id
1 'polypeptide(L)'
;MGLSTIGITRATGFVRGAVVNKTLRTPAHRKLVQELRKARREAGLSQQQVAELLGVPQSYVAKIELGERRIDVIEFLKLVAAMDASWMEILGRVDSADQP
;
A
#
# COMPACT_ATOMS: atom_id res chain seq x y z
N MET A 1 2.40 14.47 -56.50
CA MET A 1 2.84 13.06 -56.35
C MET A 1 3.96 13.03 -55.34
N GLY A 2 3.82 12.26 -54.26
CA GLY A 2 4.79 12.20 -53.15
C GLY A 2 4.10 12.22 -51.79
N LEU A 3 3.30 11.19 -51.50
CA LEU A 3 2.80 10.93 -50.14
C LEU A 3 3.99 10.44 -49.32
N SER A 4 4.51 11.29 -48.44
CA SER A 4 5.55 10.89 -47.48
C SER A 4 4.89 10.19 -46.29
N THR A 5 4.92 8.87 -46.36
CA THR A 5 4.49 7.93 -45.33
C THR A 5 5.34 8.10 -44.08
N ILE A 6 4.84 8.81 -43.06
CA ILE A 6 5.37 8.65 -41.71
C ILE A 6 4.84 7.31 -41.20
N GLY A 7 5.68 6.29 -41.34
CA GLY A 7 5.44 4.96 -40.79
C GLY A 7 5.24 5.06 -39.29
N ILE A 8 4.04 4.72 -38.85
CA ILE A 8 3.74 4.37 -37.46
C ILE A 8 4.45 3.03 -37.20
N THR A 9 5.75 3.07 -36.94
CA THR A 9 6.58 1.88 -36.77
C THR A 9 7.02 1.75 -35.31
N ARG A 10 6.17 1.07 -34.54
CA ARG A 10 6.46 0.05 -33.50
C ARG A 10 5.43 0.10 -32.37
N ALA A 11 4.30 -0.54 -32.63
CA ALA A 11 3.67 -1.35 -31.60
C ALA A 11 4.64 -2.49 -31.24
N THR A 12 5.44 -2.30 -30.19
CA THR A 12 6.21 -3.38 -29.57
C THR A 12 5.66 -3.64 -28.19
N GLY A 13 4.81 -4.67 -28.09
CA GLY A 13 4.69 -5.54 -26.93
C GLY A 13 3.93 -4.99 -25.73
N PHE A 14 2.60 -5.06 -25.77
CA PHE A 14 1.85 -5.30 -24.53
C PHE A 14 2.28 -6.67 -24.02
N VAL A 15 3.05 -6.69 -22.93
CA VAL A 15 3.57 -7.91 -22.32
C VAL A 15 2.38 -8.74 -21.85
N ARG A 16 2.06 -9.79 -22.60
CA ARG A 16 1.03 -10.76 -22.26
C ARG A 16 1.57 -11.60 -21.10
N GLY A 17 1.07 -11.34 -19.89
CA GLY A 17 1.22 -12.22 -18.74
C GLY A 17 2.46 -12.04 -17.88
N ALA A 18 2.53 -10.93 -17.13
CA ALA A 18 3.00 -11.05 -15.75
C ALA A 18 1.76 -11.34 -14.91
N VAL A 19 1.72 -12.49 -14.23
CA VAL A 19 0.77 -12.75 -13.14
C VAL A 19 0.74 -11.49 -12.28
N VAL A 20 -0.43 -10.88 -12.05
CA VAL A 20 -0.58 -9.71 -11.15
C VAL A 20 0.10 -10.07 -9.84
N ASN A 21 1.31 -9.52 -9.68
CA ASN A 21 2.35 -10.13 -8.87
C ASN A 21 1.97 -10.00 -7.40
N LYS A 22 2.31 -10.98 -6.58
CA LYS A 22 1.90 -11.02 -5.17
C LYS A 22 2.46 -9.77 -4.46
N THR A 23 1.62 -8.76 -4.24
CA THR A 23 2.02 -7.51 -3.55
C THR A 23 2.32 -7.74 -2.07
N LEU A 24 1.70 -8.76 -1.48
CA LEU A 24 2.03 -9.22 -0.13
C LEU A 24 3.49 -9.62 -0.05
N ARG A 25 4.16 -9.18 1.02
CA ARG A 25 5.56 -9.50 1.34
C ARG A 25 6.60 -8.93 0.36
N THR A 26 6.22 -8.01 -0.51
CA THR A 26 7.19 -7.15 -1.23
C THR A 26 7.91 -6.21 -0.24
N PRO A 27 9.09 -5.67 -0.58
CA PRO A 27 9.76 -4.65 0.23
C PRO A 27 8.84 -3.46 0.56
N ALA A 28 8.18 -2.88 -0.45
CA ALA A 28 7.22 -1.79 -0.28
C ALA A 28 6.07 -2.15 0.69
N HIS A 29 5.47 -3.34 0.53
CA HIS A 29 4.41 -3.80 1.45
C HIS A 29 4.92 -3.97 2.88
N ARG A 30 6.11 -4.55 3.09
CA ARG A 30 6.70 -4.67 4.43
C ARG A 30 6.94 -3.29 5.06
N LYS A 31 7.40 -2.33 4.27
CA LYS A 31 7.61 -0.95 4.72
C LYS A 31 6.29 -0.29 5.12
N LEU A 32 5.25 -0.40 4.31
CA LEU A 32 3.91 0.10 4.65
C LEU A 32 3.41 -0.48 5.99
N VAL A 33 3.53 -1.80 6.16
CA VAL A 33 3.12 -2.48 7.41
C VAL A 33 3.92 -1.99 8.61
N GLN A 34 5.23 -1.76 8.45
CA GLN A 34 6.08 -1.21 9.52
C GLN A 34 5.67 0.23 9.89
N GLU A 35 5.40 1.09 8.91
CA GLU A 35 4.98 2.47 9.16
C GLU A 35 3.60 2.54 9.81
N LEU A 36 2.65 1.68 9.41
CA LEU A 36 1.35 1.56 10.08
C LEU A 36 1.50 1.13 11.56
N ARG A 37 2.32 0.12 11.82
CA ARG A 37 2.59 -0.34 13.19
C ARG A 37 3.30 0.73 14.03
N LYS A 38 4.17 1.52 13.41
CA LYS A 38 4.86 2.65 14.04
C LYS A 38 3.87 3.75 14.40
N ALA A 39 3.04 4.19 13.46
CA ALA A 39 2.01 5.19 13.68
C ALA A 39 1.07 4.79 14.83
N ARG A 40 0.63 3.53 14.89
CA ARG A 40 -0.18 3.03 16.02
C ARG A 40 0.52 3.22 17.36
N ARG A 41 1.81 2.86 17.44
CA ARG A 41 2.59 2.94 18.67
C ARG A 41 2.84 4.38 19.09
N GLU A 42 3.07 5.28 18.14
CA GLU A 42 3.23 6.72 18.38
C GLU A 42 1.93 7.33 18.91
N ALA A 43 0.77 6.86 18.42
CA ALA A 43 -0.55 7.20 18.97
C ALA A 43 -0.83 6.57 20.36
N GLY A 44 0.07 5.73 20.90
CA GLY A 44 -0.11 5.08 22.20
C GLY A 44 -1.23 4.03 22.24
N LEU A 45 -1.71 3.57 21.08
CA LEU A 45 -2.85 2.65 20.98
C LEU A 45 -2.39 1.19 20.92
N SER A 46 -3.14 0.29 21.56
CA SER A 46 -3.05 -1.16 21.34
C SER A 46 -3.74 -1.57 20.04
N GLN A 47 -3.45 -2.78 19.54
CA GLN A 47 -4.16 -3.32 18.37
C GLN A 47 -5.66 -3.47 18.63
N GLN A 48 -6.05 -3.81 19.87
CA GLN A 48 -7.44 -3.93 20.29
C GLN A 48 -8.17 -2.58 20.23
N GLN A 49 -7.56 -1.51 20.74
CA GLN A 49 -8.14 -0.16 20.70
C GLN A 49 -8.35 0.33 19.26
N VAL A 50 -7.38 0.12 18.36
CA VAL A 50 -7.56 0.47 16.94
C VAL A 50 -8.69 -0.34 16.30
N ALA A 51 -8.81 -1.63 16.65
CA ALA A 51 -9.87 -2.48 16.13
C ALA A 51 -11.26 -2.03 16.60
N GLU A 52 -11.39 -1.60 17.86
CA GLU A 52 -12.60 -1.02 18.43
C GLU A 52 -13.01 0.27 17.70
N LEU A 53 -12.05 1.17 17.46
CA LEU A 53 -12.29 2.42 16.70
C LEU A 53 -12.78 2.16 15.27
N LEU A 54 -12.39 1.02 14.69
CA LEU A 54 -12.78 0.61 13.33
C LEU A 54 -14.01 -0.30 13.28
N GLY A 55 -14.51 -0.76 14.43
CA GLY A 55 -15.62 -1.74 14.48
C GLY A 55 -15.26 -3.10 13.87
N VAL A 56 -14.01 -3.54 14.00
CA VAL A 56 -13.50 -4.81 13.45
C VAL A 56 -12.90 -5.70 14.55
N PRO A 57 -12.71 -7.01 14.31
CA PRO A 57 -12.00 -7.87 15.25
C PRO A 57 -10.52 -7.47 15.37
N GLN A 58 -9.91 -7.59 16.55
CA GLN A 58 -8.47 -7.29 16.73
C GLN A 58 -7.55 -8.09 15.79
N SER A 59 -7.95 -9.31 15.44
CA SER A 59 -7.22 -10.15 14.48
C SER A 59 -7.12 -9.50 13.09
N TYR A 60 -8.02 -8.59 12.73
CA TYR A 60 -7.95 -7.78 11.52
C TYR A 60 -6.70 -6.88 11.53
N VAL A 61 -6.51 -6.12 12.62
CA VAL A 61 -5.34 -5.23 12.81
C VAL A 61 -4.07 -6.06 12.93
N ALA A 62 -4.11 -7.18 13.65
CA ALA A 62 -2.96 -8.08 13.78
C ALA A 62 -2.50 -8.64 12.42
N LYS A 63 -3.42 -9.12 11.59
CA LYS A 63 -3.08 -9.66 10.26
C LYS A 63 -2.54 -8.59 9.31
N ILE A 64 -2.98 -7.33 9.46
CA ILE A 64 -2.38 -6.20 8.74
C ILE A 64 -0.94 -5.99 9.23
N GLU A 65 -0.72 -5.90 10.54
CA GLU A 65 0.63 -5.68 11.12
C GLU A 65 1.61 -6.84 10.92
N LEU A 66 1.10 -8.05 10.68
CA LEU A 66 1.88 -9.23 10.27
C LEU A 66 2.12 -9.29 8.76
N GLY A 67 1.44 -8.43 7.98
CA GLY A 67 1.49 -8.43 6.54
C GLY A 67 0.84 -9.66 5.89
N GLU A 68 -0.10 -10.28 6.58
CA GLU A 68 -0.88 -11.44 6.12
C GLU A 68 -2.18 -11.04 5.42
N ARG A 69 -2.63 -9.80 5.65
CA ARG A 69 -3.81 -9.22 5.01
C ARG A 69 -3.42 -8.02 4.16
N ARG A 70 -3.93 -7.99 2.92
CA ARG A 70 -3.90 -6.77 2.10
C ARG A 70 -4.82 -5.72 2.70
N ILE A 71 -4.49 -4.47 2.47
CA ILE A 71 -5.35 -3.34 2.82
C ILE A 71 -5.62 -2.57 1.52
N ASP A 72 -6.88 -2.27 1.24
CA ASP A 72 -7.19 -1.33 0.15
C ASP A 72 -7.01 0.13 0.62
N VAL A 73 -7.08 1.08 -0.32
CA VAL A 73 -6.82 2.49 -0.01
C VAL A 73 -7.85 3.09 0.96
N ILE A 74 -9.11 2.65 0.92
CA ILE A 74 -10.17 3.16 1.79
C ILE A 74 -9.99 2.60 3.20
N GLU A 75 -9.70 1.29 3.30
CA GLU A 75 -9.34 0.65 4.57
C GLU A 75 -8.10 1.31 5.19
N PHE A 76 -7.09 1.64 4.39
CA PHE A 76 -5.89 2.36 4.82
C PHE A 76 -6.22 3.74 5.39
N LEU A 77 -7.01 4.54 4.68
CA LEU A 77 -7.40 5.87 5.15
C LEU A 77 -8.18 5.81 6.46
N LYS A 78 -9.09 4.83 6.61
CA LYS A 78 -9.82 4.60 7.87
C LYS A 78 -8.89 4.23 9.01
N LEU A 79 -7.95 3.30 8.77
CA LEU A 79 -6.98 2.87 9.77
C LEU A 79 -6.11 4.03 10.24
N VAL A 80 -5.61 4.85 9.30
CA VAL A 80 -4.79 6.03 9.61
C VAL A 80 -5.58 7.07 10.39
N ALA A 81 -6.83 7.34 10.01
CA ALA A 81 -7.71 8.26 10.74
C ALA A 81 -8.00 7.76 12.17
N ALA A 82 -8.20 6.45 12.36
CA ALA A 82 -8.42 5.86 13.69
C ALA A 82 -7.20 6.01 14.62
N MET A 83 -6.01 6.26 14.09
CA MET A 83 -4.79 6.48 14.86
C MET A 83 -4.40 7.95 14.98
N ASP A 84 -5.26 8.87 14.50
CA ASP A 84 -4.98 10.31 14.38
C ASP A 84 -3.63 10.61 13.70
N ALA A 85 -3.32 9.84 12.66
CA ALA A 85 -2.05 9.92 11.93
C ALA A 85 -2.20 10.57 10.54
N SER A 86 -1.09 11.05 9.98
CA SER A 86 -1.05 11.61 8.63
C SER A 86 -0.75 10.54 7.58
N TRP A 87 -1.70 10.31 6.67
CA TRP A 87 -1.52 9.35 5.57
C TRP A 87 -0.42 9.81 4.60
N MET A 88 -0.27 11.13 4.40
CA MET A 88 0.78 11.70 3.54
C MET A 88 2.17 11.41 4.08
N GLU A 89 2.37 11.56 5.40
CA GLU A 89 3.66 11.26 6.02
C GLU A 89 3.98 9.76 6.00
N ILE A 90 2.98 8.92 6.22
CA ILE A 90 3.15 7.46 6.14
C ILE A 90 3.56 7.06 4.72
N LEU A 91 2.84 7.53 3.70
CA LEU A 91 3.17 7.20 2.31
C LEU A 91 4.50 7.78 1.85
N GLY A 92 4.85 9.01 2.27
CA GLY A 92 6.16 9.60 1.97
C GLY A 92 7.34 8.76 2.50
N ARG A 93 7.17 8.13 3.67
CA ARG A 93 8.16 7.20 4.26
C ARG A 93 8.21 5.85 3.56
N VAL A 94 7.14 5.44 2.88
CA VAL A 94 7.10 4.20 2.08
C VAL A 94 7.76 4.42 0.71
N ASP A 95 7.46 5.55 0.05
CA ASP A 95 7.95 5.87 -1.30
C ASP A 95 9.49 5.99 -1.36
N SER A 96 10.11 6.51 -0.29
CA SER A 96 11.57 6.66 -0.21
C SER A 96 12.34 5.33 -0.20
N ALA A 97 11.66 4.17 -0.09
CA ALA A 97 12.27 2.85 0.00
C ALA A 97 12.17 2.03 -1.31
N ASP A 98 11.44 2.53 -2.32
CA ASP A 98 11.21 1.84 -3.60
C ASP A 98 11.69 2.67 -4.80
N GLN A 99 12.46 3.74 -4.56
CA GLN A 99 13.19 4.44 -5.61
C GLN A 99 14.34 3.53 -6.10
N PRO A 100 14.48 3.34 -7.42
CA PRO A 100 15.61 2.62 -8.01
C PRO A 100 16.95 3.30 -7.69
#